data_AF-A0A442Y7M9-F1
#
_entry.id   AF-A0A442Y7M9-F1
#
_cell.length_a   1.000
_cell.length_b   1.000
_cell.length_c   1.000
_cell.angle_alpha   90.00
_cell.angle_beta   90.00
_cell.angle_gamma   90.00
#
_symmetry.space_group_name_H-M   'P 1'
#
loop_
_entity.id
_entity.type
_entity.pdbx_description
1 polymer ?
#
loop_
_entity_poly.entity_id
_entity_poly.type
_entity_poly.pdbx_seq_one_letter_code
_entity_poly.pdbx_strand_id
1 'polypeptide(L)'
;MLRDKLEEFARKELTHDDHVVVEATGNAAAVAEVLSPYVDRIVIANPKQVHMIAHAKVKTDMIDATVLAKLYASGFLPEVWVPDPETLALRRQVTRRTQLVRQRSRLK
;
A
#
# COMPACT_ATOMS: atom_id res chain seq x y z
N MET A 1 11.08 7.27 2.81
CA MET A 1 10.30 8.36 3.43
C MET A 1 10.09 8.04 4.90
N LEU A 2 10.25 9.00 5.80
CA LEU A 2 9.94 8.80 7.23
C LEU A 2 8.43 8.99 7.45
N ARG A 3 7.85 8.33 8.45
CA ARG A 3 6.39 8.36 8.75
C ARG A 3 5.88 9.80 8.87
N ASP A 4 6.60 10.64 9.60
CA ASP A 4 6.23 12.04 9.86
C ASP A 4 6.17 12.88 8.57
N LYS A 5 7.08 12.62 7.61
CA LYS A 5 7.06 13.31 6.32
C LYS A 5 5.87 12.89 5.47
N LEU A 6 5.45 11.63 5.56
CA LEU A 6 4.27 11.13 4.86
C LEU A 6 2.99 11.73 5.42
N GLU A 7 2.93 11.87 6.74
CA GLU A 7 1.83 12.55 7.41
C GLU A 7 1.78 14.05 7.07
N GLU A 8 2.93 14.72 7.04
CA GLU A 8 3.03 16.13 6.62
C GLU A 8 2.55 16.31 5.18
N PHE A 9 2.96 15.43 4.26
CA PHE A 9 2.45 15.40 2.90
C PHE A 9 0.93 15.23 2.87
N ALA A 10 0.39 14.25 3.61
CA ALA A 10 -1.04 13.98 3.63
C ALA A 10 -1.84 15.20 4.10
N ARG A 11 -1.36 15.91 5.12
CA ARG A 11 -2.02 17.12 5.66
C ARG A 11 -1.98 18.31 4.69
N LYS A 12 -0.96 18.40 3.85
CA LYS A 12 -0.74 19.54 2.94
C LYS A 12 -1.39 19.35 1.58
N GLU A 13 -1.33 18.12 1.06
CA GLU A 13 -1.61 17.83 -0.35
C GLU A 13 -2.87 16.99 -0.57
N LEU A 14 -3.44 16.38 0.46
CA LEU A 14 -4.63 15.53 0.35
C LEU A 14 -5.85 16.15 1.05
N THR A 15 -7.01 15.76 0.56
CA THR A 15 -8.32 16.14 1.08
C THR A 15 -9.16 14.91 1.38
N HIS A 16 -10.17 15.08 2.22
CA HIS A 16 -11.09 13.99 2.59
C HIS A 16 -11.95 13.48 1.43
N ASP A 17 -11.92 14.10 0.25
CA ASP A 17 -12.61 13.64 -0.96
C ASP A 17 -11.69 12.80 -1.88
N ASP A 18 -10.38 12.74 -1.57
CA ASP A 18 -9.42 12.06 -2.43
C ASP A 18 -9.47 10.54 -2.30
N HIS A 19 -9.23 9.87 -3.43
CA HIS A 19 -9.06 8.42 -3.50
C HIS A 19 -7.59 8.12 -3.80
N VAL A 20 -6.91 7.39 -2.91
CA VAL A 20 -5.48 7.10 -3.04
C VAL A 20 -5.27 5.62 -3.38
N VAL A 21 -4.49 5.37 -4.44
CA VAL A 21 -4.10 4.02 -4.86
C VAL A 21 -2.62 3.79 -4.53
N VAL A 22 -2.33 2.69 -3.85
CA VAL A 22 -0.97 2.27 -3.48
C VAL A 22 -0.69 0.90 -4.08
N GLU A 23 0.43 0.74 -4.77
CA GLU A 23 0.85 -0.58 -5.26
C GLU A 23 1.24 -1.51 -4.10
N ALA A 24 0.80 -2.77 -4.13
CA ALA A 24 1.12 -3.73 -3.07
C ALA A 24 2.61 -4.05 -3.02
N THR A 25 3.29 -3.38 -2.10
CA THR A 25 4.71 -3.56 -1.76
C THR A 25 4.85 -3.81 -0.26
N GLY A 26 6.08 -4.08 0.22
CA GLY A 26 6.32 -4.49 1.60
C GLY A 26 5.84 -3.50 2.68
N ASN A 27 5.75 -2.21 2.35
CA ASN A 27 5.30 -1.15 3.26
C ASN A 27 3.89 -0.61 2.94
N ALA A 28 3.19 -1.17 1.95
CA ALA A 28 1.90 -0.64 1.48
C ALA A 28 0.85 -0.52 2.60
N ALA A 29 0.76 -1.53 3.49
CA ALA A 29 -0.15 -1.48 4.62
C ALA A 29 0.18 -0.35 5.62
N ALA A 30 1.48 -0.06 5.82
CA ALA A 30 1.90 1.03 6.70
C ALA A 30 1.63 2.41 6.08
N VAL A 31 1.82 2.54 4.76
CA VAL A 31 1.44 3.75 4.01
C VAL A 31 -0.07 3.95 4.10
N ALA A 32 -0.84 2.88 3.89
CA ALA A 32 -2.30 2.92 3.97
C ALA A 32 -2.76 3.39 5.36
N GLU A 33 -2.22 2.82 6.44
CA GLU A 33 -2.51 3.22 7.82
C GLU A 33 -2.27 4.71 8.07
N VAL A 34 -1.20 5.28 7.51
CA VAL A 34 -0.86 6.71 7.70
C VAL A 34 -1.79 7.63 6.91
N LEU A 35 -2.17 7.23 5.69
CA LEU A 35 -2.95 8.08 4.79
C LEU A 35 -4.46 7.97 5.02
N SER A 36 -4.97 6.83 5.51
CA SER A 36 -6.40 6.58 5.74
C SER A 36 -7.15 7.70 6.47
N PRO A 37 -6.60 8.38 7.50
CA PRO A 37 -7.31 9.45 8.17
C PRO A 37 -7.51 10.73 7.35
N TYR A 38 -6.83 10.88 6.20
CA TYR A 38 -6.78 12.12 5.42
C TYR A 38 -7.53 12.07 4.09
N VAL A 39 -8.11 10.92 3.74
CA VAL A 39 -8.67 10.63 2.41
C VAL A 39 -10.01 9.91 2.54
N ASP A 40 -10.85 9.94 1.51
CA ASP A 40 -12.13 9.19 1.50
C ASP A 40 -11.87 7.69 1.42
N ARG A 41 -10.95 7.30 0.51
CA ARG A 41 -10.67 5.90 0.23
C ARG A 41 -9.20 5.65 -0.05
N ILE A 42 -8.69 4.56 0.51
CA ILE A 42 -7.38 4.01 0.17
C ILE A 42 -7.53 2.61 -0.40
N VAL A 43 -6.86 2.36 -1.52
CA VAL A 43 -6.91 1.08 -2.23
C VAL A 43 -5.50 0.56 -2.45
N ILE A 44 -5.29 -0.73 -2.19
CA ILE A 44 -4.03 -1.40 -2.49
C ILE A 44 -4.19 -2.20 -3.79
N ALA A 45 -3.43 -1.85 -4.81
CA ALA A 45 -3.47 -2.52 -6.12
C ALA A 45 -2.56 -3.75 -6.18
N ASN A 46 -2.99 -4.81 -6.86
CA ASN A 46 -2.17 -5.99 -7.08
C ASN A 46 -1.17 -5.76 -8.24
N PRO A 47 0.13 -5.64 -7.95
CA PRO A 47 1.15 -5.28 -8.95
C PRO A 47 1.22 -6.30 -10.09
N LYS A 48 1.08 -7.59 -9.78
CA LYS A 48 1.18 -8.67 -10.78
C LYS A 48 0.01 -8.62 -11.76
N GLN A 49 -1.20 -8.37 -11.25
CA GLN A 49 -2.39 -8.29 -12.10
C GLN A 49 -2.42 -6.99 -12.90
N VAL A 50 -2.03 -5.86 -12.30
CA VAL A 50 -1.85 -4.59 -13.04
C VAL A 50 -0.86 -4.77 -14.19
N HIS A 51 0.28 -5.42 -13.94
CA HIS A 51 1.28 -5.65 -14.99
C HIS A 51 0.78 -6.51 -16.16
N MET A 52 -0.13 -7.46 -15.90
CA MET A 52 -0.73 -8.29 -16.97
C MET A 52 -1.70 -7.53 -17.86
N ILE A 53 -2.38 -6.50 -17.33
CA ILE A 53 -3.41 -5.74 -18.07
C ILE A 53 -2.88 -4.41 -18.63
N ALA A 54 -1.81 -3.87 -18.03
CA ALA A 54 -1.21 -2.60 -18.42
C ALA A 54 0.29 -2.79 -18.71
N HIS A 55 0.58 -3.20 -19.95
CA HIS A 55 1.95 -3.27 -20.45
C HIS A 55 2.42 -1.90 -20.95
N ALA A 56 3.25 -1.22 -20.15
CA ALA A 56 3.98 -0.05 -20.60
C ALA A 56 5.32 -0.46 -21.23
N LYS A 57 5.65 0.08 -22.42
CA LYS A 57 6.97 -0.10 -23.05
C LYS A 57 8.10 0.56 -22.26
N VAL A 58 7.78 1.60 -21.49
CA VAL A 58 8.70 2.36 -20.64
C VAL A 58 8.09 2.41 -19.24
N LYS A 59 8.84 1.94 -18.24
CA LYS A 59 8.41 1.94 -16.84
C LYS A 59 9.03 3.14 -16.13
N THR A 60 8.19 4.09 -15.71
CA THR A 60 8.57 5.19 -14.83
C THR A 60 7.49 5.36 -13.76
N ASP A 61 7.87 5.86 -12.58
CA ASP A 61 6.92 6.03 -11.46
C ASP A 61 5.72 6.91 -11.84
N MET A 62 5.95 7.95 -12.67
CA MET A 62 4.88 8.82 -13.16
C MET A 62 3.90 8.10 -14.09
N ILE A 63 4.41 7.26 -15.00
CA ILE A 63 3.58 6.47 -15.91
C ILE A 63 2.78 5.43 -15.10
N ASP A 64 3.45 4.73 -14.19
CA ASP A 64 2.84 3.69 -13.36
C ASP A 64 1.71 4.28 -12.47
N ALA A 65 1.95 5.42 -11.81
CA ALA A 65 0.93 6.11 -11.03
C ALA A 65 -0.27 6.54 -11.90
N THR A 66 -0.01 7.05 -13.11
CA THR A 66 -1.07 7.44 -14.05
C THR A 66 -1.91 6.23 -14.50
N VAL A 67 -1.27 5.09 -14.74
CA VAL A 67 -1.95 3.83 -15.09
C VAL A 67 -2.83 3.37 -13.95
N LEU A 68 -2.33 3.36 -12.72
CA LEU A 68 -3.11 2.98 -11.53
C LEU A 68 -4.34 3.88 -11.36
N ALA A 69 -4.18 5.20 -11.48
CA ALA A 69 -5.28 6.15 -11.37
C ALA A 69 -6.35 5.91 -12.45
N LYS A 70 -5.95 5.64 -13.70
CA LYS A 70 -6.88 5.33 -14.80
C LYS A 70 -7.61 4.01 -14.60
N LEU A 71 -6.91 2.97 -14.15
CA LEU A 71 -7.53 1.67 -13.85
C LEU A 71 -8.54 1.79 -12.72
N TYR A 72 -8.23 2.60 -11.70
CA TYR A 72 -9.15 2.88 -10.62
C TYR A 72 -10.39 3.63 -11.10
N ALA A 73 -10.19 4.74 -11.83
CA ALA A 73 -11.28 5.56 -12.35
C ALA A 73 -12.20 4.80 -13.33
N SER A 74 -11.69 3.78 -14.01
CA SER A 74 -12.47 2.92 -14.93
C SER A 74 -13.08 1.68 -14.27
N GLY A 75 -12.82 1.44 -12.99
CA GLY A 75 -13.36 0.27 -12.26
C GLY A 75 -12.67 -1.06 -12.59
N PHE A 76 -11.51 -1.03 -13.25
CA PHE A 76 -10.74 -2.23 -13.63
C PHE A 76 -9.50 -2.46 -12.77
N LEU A 77 -9.31 -1.70 -11.69
CA LEU A 77 -8.17 -1.87 -10.80
C LEU A 77 -8.30 -3.21 -10.04
N PRO A 78 -7.32 -4.13 -10.17
CA PRO A 78 -7.30 -5.32 -9.35
C PRO A 78 -6.88 -4.96 -7.92
N GLU A 79 -7.85 -4.92 -7.01
CA GLU A 79 -7.63 -4.59 -5.60
C GLU A 79 -7.15 -5.80 -4.78
N VAL A 80 -6.30 -5.56 -3.81
CA VAL A 80 -5.89 -6.53 -2.78
C VAL A 80 -6.73 -6.30 -1.54
N TRP A 81 -7.20 -7.39 -0.93
CA TRP A 81 -7.89 -7.31 0.35
C TRP A 81 -6.99 -6.70 1.44
N VAL A 82 -7.46 -5.61 2.05
CA VAL A 82 -6.84 -4.98 3.20
C VAL A 82 -7.58 -5.42 4.47
N PRO A 83 -6.93 -6.17 5.38
CA PRO A 83 -7.53 -6.52 6.65
C PRO A 83 -7.81 -5.29 7.53
N ASP A 84 -8.78 -5.43 8.42
CA ASP A 84 -9.09 -4.45 9.45
C ASP A 84 -7.93 -4.27 10.46
N PRO A 85 -7.95 -3.19 11.28
CA PRO A 85 -6.87 -2.88 12.21
C PRO A 85 -6.56 -3.99 13.24
N GLU A 86 -7.58 -4.72 13.71
CA GLU A 86 -7.42 -5.80 14.68
C GLU A 86 -6.70 -7.00 14.02
N THR A 87 -7.15 -7.40 12.83
CA THR A 87 -6.50 -8.44 12.05
C THR A 87 -5.06 -8.07 11.68
N LEU A 88 -4.79 -6.81 11.33
CA LEU A 88 -3.43 -6.31 11.09
C LEU A 88 -2.54 -6.39 12.34
N ALA A 89 -3.07 -6.03 13.51
CA ALA A 89 -2.34 -6.11 14.77
C ALA A 89 -1.92 -7.56 15.08
N LEU A 90 -2.84 -8.52 14.93
CA LEU A 90 -2.55 -9.94 15.12
C LEU A 90 -1.48 -10.45 14.14
N ARG A 91 -1.58 -10.09 12.85
CA ARG A 91 -0.58 -10.43 11.84
C ARG A 91 0.81 -9.91 12.19
N ARG A 92 0.91 -8.68 12.72
CA ARG A 92 2.18 -8.10 13.17
C ARG A 92 2.78 -8.91 14.33
N GLN A 93 1.97 -9.30 15.31
CA GLN A 93 2.43 -10.13 16.43
C GLN A 93 2.95 -11.50 15.97
N VAL A 94 2.20 -12.20 15.13
CA VAL A 94 2.60 -13.51 14.57
C VAL A 94 3.90 -13.38 13.77
N THR A 95 3.98 -12.37 12.89
CA THR A 95 5.20 -12.11 12.09
C THR A 95 6.40 -11.84 12.98
N ARG A 96 6.24 -11.02 14.03
CA ARG A 96 7.32 -10.71 14.98
C ARG A 96 7.77 -11.95 15.74
N ARG A 97 6.84 -12.79 16.21
CA ARG A 97 7.19 -14.06 16.86
C ARG A 97 8.01 -14.95 15.92
N THR A 98 7.57 -15.13 14.67
CA THR A 98 8.28 -15.93 13.66
C THR A 98 9.70 -15.41 13.43
N GLN A 99 9.87 -14.08 13.33
CA GLN A 99 11.19 -13.46 13.19
C GLN A 99 12.10 -13.75 14.38
N LEU A 100 11.60 -13.59 15.61
CA LEU A 100 12.37 -13.86 16.84
C LEU A 100 12.78 -15.34 16.95
N VAL A 101 11.88 -16.27 16.60
CA VAL A 101 12.19 -17.70 16.59
C VAL A 101 13.30 -18.02 15.59
N ARG A 102 13.23 -17.46 14.37
CA ARG A 102 14.24 -17.63 13.33
C ARG A 102 15.60 -17.04 13.73
N GLN A 103 15.61 -15.91 14.42
CA GLN A 103 16.84 -15.31 14.95
C GLN A 103 17.45 -16.21 16.02
N ARG A 104 16.63 -16.68 16.97
CA ARG A 104 17.07 -17.60 18.04
C ARG A 104 17.66 -18.90 17.47
N SER A 105 17.05 -19.48 16.44
CA SER A 105 17.55 -20.74 15.84
C SER A 105 18.86 -20.58 15.08
N ARG A 106 19.17 -19.39 14.57
CA ARG A 106 20.44 -19.09 13.87
C ARG A 106 21.63 -18.84 14.81
N LEU A 107 21.35 -18.56 16.08
CA LEU A 107 22.36 -18.30 17.11
C LEU A 107 22.73 -19.57 17.89
N LYS A 108 22.03 -20.68 17.65
CA LYS A 108 22.43 -22.02 18.11
C LYS A 108 23.30 -22.66 17.04
#